data_AF-A0A2N6EKH0-F1
#
_entry.id   AF-A0A2N6EKH0-F1
#
_cell.length_a   1.000
_cell.length_b   1.000
_cell.length_c   1.000
_cell.angle_alpha   90.00
_cell.angle_beta   90.00
_cell.angle_gamma   90.00
#
_symmetry.space_group_name_H-M   'P 1'
#
loop_
_entity.id
_entity.type
_entity.pdbx_description
1 polymer ?
#
loop_
_entity_poly.entity_id
_entity_poly.type
_entity_poly.pdbx_seq_one_letter_code
_entity_poly.pdbx_strand_id
1 'polypeptide(L)' 'MSNPGEFLQACADGKVWLYCAGCEQVKNFNDVEHVDCIENPACWDPEPWWHDTRVFNCPVCNTQQKSKLEFQPG' A
#
# COMPACT_ATOMS: atom_id res chain seq x y z
N MET A 1 3.10 -0.66 12.20
CA MET A 1 1.97 -1.54 12.56
C MET A 1 2.55 -2.87 12.97
N SER A 2 2.17 -3.37 14.15
CA SER A 2 2.82 -4.50 14.81
C SER A 2 2.04 -5.81 14.71
N ASN A 3 0.78 -5.77 14.23
CA ASN A 3 -0.05 -6.96 14.06
C ASN A 3 -1.08 -6.77 12.91
N PRO A 4 -1.70 -7.87 12.43
CA PRO A 4 -2.65 -7.80 11.32
C PRO A 4 -3.91 -7.00 11.64
N GLY A 5 -4.35 -7.00 12.91
CA GLY A 5 -5.55 -6.27 13.34
C GLY A 5 -5.39 -4.76 13.22
N GLU A 6 -4.22 -4.23 13.59
CA GLU A 6 -3.87 -2.81 13.42
C GLU A 6 -3.87 -2.40 11.94
N PHE A 7 -3.37 -3.26 11.06
CA PHE A 7 -3.39 -3.00 9.62
C PHE A 7 -4.81 -2.99 9.08
N LEU A 8 -5.64 -3.97 9.43
CA LEU A 8 -7.03 -4.02 9.00
C LEU A 8 -7.83 -2.79 9.47
N GLN A 9 -7.61 -2.37 10.72
CA GLN A 9 -8.21 -1.16 11.25
C GLN A 9 -7.71 0.09 10.51
N ALA A 10 -6.40 0.17 10.22
CA ALA A 10 -5.84 1.28 9.45
C ALA A 10 -6.40 1.35 8.02
N CYS A 11 -6.62 0.21 7.37
CA CYS A 11 -7.30 0.16 6.07
C CYS A 11 -8.75 0.67 6.17
N ALA A 12 -9.50 0.21 7.19
CA ALA A 12 -10.87 0.66 7.42
C ALA A 12 -10.95 2.17 7.72
N ASP A 13 -9.96 2.69 8.44
CA ASP A 13 -9.83 4.12 8.78
C ASP A 13 -9.29 4.96 7.61
N GLY A 14 -8.91 4.36 6.48
CA GLY A 14 -8.28 5.06 5.35
C GLY A 14 -6.90 5.65 5.68
N LYS A 15 -6.16 5.04 6.61
CA LYS A 15 -4.81 5.49 7.05
C LYS A 15 -3.66 4.74 6.38
N VAL A 16 -3.97 3.90 5.39
CA VAL A 16 -2.99 3.19 4.57
C VAL A 16 -2.86 3.89 3.24
N TRP A 17 -1.62 4.14 2.83
CA TRP A 17 -1.30 4.97 1.69
C TRP A 17 -0.31 4.28 0.75
N LEU A 18 -0.35 4.68 -0.52
CA LEU A 18 0.55 4.27 -1.57
C LEU A 18 1.19 5.51 -2.20
N TYR A 19 2.50 5.49 -2.40
CA TYR A 19 3.19 6.60 -3.05
C TYR A 19 3.15 6.48 -4.57
N CYS A 20 2.67 7.52 -5.25
CA CYS A 20 2.74 7.64 -6.70
C CYS A 20 3.95 8.49 -7.08
N ALA A 21 4.95 7.88 -7.74
CA ALA A 21 6.15 8.57 -8.19
C ALA A 21 5.84 9.56 -9.33
N GLY A 22 4.88 9.26 -10.20
CA GLY A 22 4.49 10.15 -11.29
C GLY A 22 3.81 11.45 -10.84
N CYS A 23 3.15 11.44 -9.68
CA CYS A 23 2.52 12.64 -9.10
C CYS A 23 3.33 13.24 -7.95
N GLU A 24 4.39 12.55 -7.49
CA GLU A 24 5.13 12.87 -6.26
C GLU A 24 4.20 13.05 -5.04
N GLN A 25 3.19 12.21 -4.93
CA GLN A 25 2.12 12.32 -3.93
C GLN A 25 1.68 10.95 -3.41
N VAL A 26 1.20 10.93 -2.17
CA VAL A 26 0.50 9.78 -1.61
C VAL A 26 -0.94 9.67 -2.17
N LYS A 27 -1.41 8.44 -2.28
CA LYS A 27 -2.77 8.06 -2.66
C LYS A 27 -3.32 7.13 -1.59
N ASN A 28 -4.60 7.29 -1.25
CA ASN A 28 -5.22 6.39 -0.30
C ASN A 28 -5.26 4.98 -0.89
N PHE A 29 -4.94 3.97 -0.09
CA PHE A 29 -4.99 2.58 -0.54
C PHE A 29 -6.38 2.19 -1.06
N ASN A 30 -7.44 2.73 -0.47
CA ASN A 30 -8.82 2.42 -0.85
C ASN A 30 -9.29 3.16 -2.12
N ASP A 31 -8.57 4.21 -2.55
CA ASP A 31 -8.99 5.10 -3.65
C ASP A 31 -8.29 4.80 -4.99
N VAL A 32 -7.50 3.73 -5.06
CA VAL A 32 -6.76 3.34 -6.27
C VAL A 32 -7.22 2.01 -6.82
N GLU A 33 -7.11 1.83 -8.13
CA GLU A 33 -7.31 0.53 -8.78
C GLU A 33 -6.06 -0.33 -8.56
N HIS A 34 -6.25 -1.50 -7.93
CA HIS A 34 -5.17 -2.45 -7.67
C HIS A 34 -5.02 -3.40 -8.86
N VAL A 35 -3.80 -3.48 -9.38
CA VAL A 35 -3.46 -4.34 -10.52
C VAL A 35 -2.84 -5.66 -10.05
N ASP A 36 -1.91 -5.58 -9.10
CA ASP A 36 -1.14 -6.74 -8.64
C ASP A 36 -0.56 -6.53 -7.23
N CYS A 37 -0.12 -7.61 -6.60
CA CYS A 37 0.61 -7.62 -5.34
C CYS A 37 1.90 -8.39 -5.50
N ILE A 38 3.03 -7.69 -5.43
CA ILE A 38 4.34 -8.32 -5.40
C ILE A 38 4.64 -8.67 -3.96
N GLU A 39 4.38 -9.93 -3.63
CA GLU A 39 4.71 -10.53 -2.34
C GLU A 39 6.20 -10.37 -2.05
N ASN A 40 6.54 -10.08 -0.80
CA ASN A 40 7.92 -10.16 -0.36
C ASN A 40 8.39 -11.63 -0.47
N PRO A 41 9.39 -11.97 -1.31
CA PRO A 41 9.80 -13.36 -1.55
C PRO A 41 10.40 -14.04 -0.31
N ALA A 42 10.67 -13.27 0.76
CA ALA A 42 11.03 -13.79 2.06
C ALA A 42 9.78 -14.32 2.80
N CYS A 43 9.06 -15.26 2.19
CA CYS A 43 7.85 -15.91 2.74
C CYS A 43 8.06 -16.69 4.05
N TRP A 44 9.29 -16.68 4.59
CA TRP A 44 9.70 -17.26 5.87
C TRP A 44 10.29 -16.25 6.86
N ASP A 45 10.46 -14.99 6.46
CA ASP A 45 10.84 -13.93 7.38
C ASP A 45 9.62 -13.47 8.19
N PRO A 46 9.81 -12.94 9.42
CA PRO A 46 8.73 -12.43 10.26
C PRO A 46 8.10 -11.14 9.71
N GLU A 47 8.52 -10.70 8.52
CA GLU A 47 8.06 -9.46 7.93
C GLU A 47 6.60 -9.63 7.46
N PRO A 48 5.67 -8.78 7.92
CA PRO A 48 4.27 -9.00 7.63
C PRO A 48 3.88 -8.83 6.16
N TRP A 49 2.86 -9.57 5.71
CA TRP A 49 2.28 -9.46 4.36
C TRP A 49 1.77 -8.03 4.03
N TRP A 50 1.48 -7.20 5.04
CA TRP A 50 1.15 -5.79 4.82
C TRP A 50 2.35 -4.90 4.52
N HIS A 51 3.56 -5.45 4.38
CA HIS A 51 4.75 -4.77 3.83
C HIS A 51 4.98 -5.08 2.35
N ASP A 52 4.10 -5.86 1.71
CA ASP A 52 4.18 -6.18 0.30
C ASP A 52 4.11 -4.93 -0.59
N THR A 53 4.64 -5.05 -1.80
CA THR A 53 4.60 -3.97 -2.79
C THR A 53 3.33 -4.09 -3.63
N ARG A 54 2.51 -3.05 -3.66
CA ARG A 54 1.31 -2.97 -4.51
C ARG A 54 1.64 -2.39 -5.87
N VAL A 55 1.06 -2.99 -6.89
CA VAL A 55 0.98 -2.42 -8.24
C VAL A 55 -0.42 -1.86 -8.41
N PHE A 56 -0.53 -0.57 -8.76
CA PHE A 56 -1.82 0.13 -8.84
C PHE A 56 -1.82 1.16 -9.95
N ASN A 57 -3.00 1.51 -10.47
CA ASN A 57 -3.17 2.63 -11.39
C ASN A 57 -3.45 3.90 -10.59
N CYS A 58 -2.63 4.93 -10.79
CA CYS A 58 -2.86 6.23 -10.16
C CYS A 58 -4.05 6.93 -10.84
N PRO A 59 -5.09 7.33 -10.08
CA PRO A 59 -6.30 7.94 -10.65
C PRO A 59 -6.07 9.37 -11.16
N VAL A 60 -4.90 9.96 -10.89
CA VAL A 60 -4.57 11.34 -11.29
C VAL A 60 -3.76 11.36 -12.58
N CYS A 61 -2.64 10.63 -12.62
CA CYS A 61 -1.76 10.63 -13.79
C CYS A 61 -2.00 9.45 -14.74
N ASN A 62 -2.94 8.54 -14.43
CA ASN A 62 -3.28 7.36 -15.24
C ASN A 62 -2.09 6.47 -15.60
N THR A 63 -1.07 6.45 -14.75
CA THR A 63 0.10 5.57 -14.92
C THR A 63 0.06 4.46 -13.89
N GLN A 64 0.59 3.30 -14.28
CA GLN A 64 0.82 2.20 -13.36
C GLN A 64 1.99 2.53 -12.45
N GLN A 65 1.80 2.36 -11.15
CA GLN A 65 2.75 2.65 -10.09
C GLN A 65 3.06 1.39 -9.29
N LYS A 66 4.20 1.40 -8.60
CA LYS A 66 4.59 0.37 -7.64
C LYS A 66 5.00 1.05 -6.35
N SER A 67 4.38 0.66 -5.24
CA SER A 67 4.67 1.25 -3.94
C SER A 67 4.44 0.26 -2.80
N LYS A 68 5.25 0.39 -1.75
CA LYS A 68 4.97 -0.28 -0.49
C LYS A 68 3.76 0.37 0.18
N LEU A 69 3.06 -0.40 1.00
CA LEU A 69 2.03 0.13 1.86
C LEU A 69 2.67 0.93 2.99
N GLU A 70 2.29 2.20 3.09
CA GLU A 70 2.75 3.10 4.15
C GLU A 70 1.60 3.37 5.12
N PHE A 71 1.92 3.43 6.42
CA PHE A 71 0.96 3.80 7.46
C PHE A 71 1.27 5.19 7.99
N GLN A 72 0.27 6.06 8.01
CA GLN A 72 0.35 7.33 8.73
C GLN A 72 -0.44 7.24 10.04
N PRO A 73 0.23 7.23 11.21
CA PRO A 73 -0.43 7.55 12.47
C PRO A 73 -0.72 9.05 12.45
N GLY A 74 -1.95 9.41 12.10
CA GLY A 74 -2.46 10.77 12.30
C GLY A 74 -2.46 11.18 13.77
#